data_AF-A0A0V0HZX8-F1
#
_entry.id   AF-A0A0V0HZX8-F1
#
_cell.length_a   1.000
_cell.length_b   1.000
_cell.length_c   1.000
_cell.angle_alpha   90.00
_cell.angle_beta   90.00
_cell.angle_gamma   90.00
#
_symmetry.space_group_name_H-M   'P 1'
#
loop_
_entity.id
_entity.type
_entity.pdbx_description
1 polymer ?
#
loop_
_entity_poly.entity_id
_entity_poly.type
_entity_poly.pdbx_seq_one_letter_code
_entity_poly.pdbx_strand_id
1 'polypeptide(L)'
;MAQGIGASHVWKKMIKIRENVEHNIWWHIKSGDARFWYDNWTKQGALYYVEEDRRRKEEMEVRNFIVENQWDKDKLLNYVSEEMTEHIMTTISPEISSGDWTNHGG
;
A
#
# COMPACT_ATOMS: atom_id res chain seq x y z
N MET A 1 12.13 -0.51 36.48
CA MET A 1 10.73 -0.72 36.02
C MET A 1 10.40 0.40 35.05
N ALA A 2 10.23 0.09 33.77
CA ALA A 2 9.95 1.11 32.75
C ALA A 2 8.49 1.60 32.90
N GLN A 3 8.31 2.83 33.37
CA GLN A 3 7.01 3.50 33.32
C GLN A 3 6.70 3.81 31.86
N GLY A 4 5.76 3.08 31.26
CA GLY A 4 5.22 3.39 29.94
C GLY A 4 4.45 4.71 30.00
N ILE A 5 5.09 5.80 29.59
CA ILE A 5 4.48 7.13 29.50
C ILE A 5 3.34 7.06 28.48
N GLY A 6 2.12 7.11 29.01
CA GLY A 6 0.89 7.60 28.38
C GLY A 6 0.76 7.49 26.86
N ALA A 7 0.38 6.31 26.36
CA ALA A 7 -0.34 6.26 25.09
C ALA A 7 -1.59 7.15 25.21
N SER A 8 -1.67 8.18 24.36
CA SER A 8 -2.78 9.13 24.33
C SER A 8 -4.14 8.41 24.39
N HIS A 9 -5.12 8.98 25.11
CA HIS A 9 -6.47 8.44 25.15
C HIS A 9 -7.07 8.30 23.74
N VAL A 10 -6.68 9.19 22.82
CA VAL A 10 -7.04 9.12 21.40
C VAL A 10 -6.37 7.91 20.74
N TRP A 11 -5.06 7.71 20.95
CA TRP A 11 -4.32 6.57 20.40
C TRP A 11 -4.90 5.23 20.84
N LYS A 12 -5.24 5.09 22.13
CA LYS A 12 -5.89 3.88 22.66
C LYS A 12 -7.23 3.59 21.98
N LYS A 13 -8.02 4.62 21.67
CA LYS A 13 -9.27 4.47 20.92
C LYS A 13 -9.01 4.12 19.46
N MET A 14 -8.00 4.72 18.82
CA MET A 14 -7.61 4.38 17.45
C MET A 14 -7.19 2.91 17.32
N ILE A 15 -6.38 2.38 18.24
CA ILE A 15 -5.99 0.97 18.24
C ILE A 15 -7.19 0.04 18.40
N LYS A 16 -8.16 0.39 19.25
CA LYS A 16 -9.38 -0.42 19.45
C LYS A 16 -10.25 -0.54 18.21
N ILE A 17 -10.29 0.50 17.36
CA ILE A 17 -11.09 0.48 16.13
C ILE A 17 -10.28 0.02 14.91
N ARG A 18 -8.96 -0.16 15.05
CA ARG A 18 -8.02 -0.42 13.96
C ARG A 18 -8.48 -1.57 13.08
N GLU A 19 -8.83 -2.71 13.67
CA GLU A 19 -9.28 -3.89 12.91
C GLU A 19 -10.50 -3.61 12.01
N ASN A 20 -11.36 -2.66 12.38
CA ASN A 20 -12.55 -2.29 11.61
C ASN A 20 -12.26 -1.24 10.53
N VAL A 21 -11.25 -0.41 10.72
CA VAL A 21 -10.97 0.75 9.86
C VAL A 21 -9.71 0.60 9.02
N GLU A 22 -8.82 -0.33 9.35
CA GLU A 22 -7.54 -0.56 8.67
C GLU A 22 -7.73 -0.86 7.18
N HIS A 23 -8.76 -1.62 6.84
CA HIS A 23 -9.15 -1.90 5.46
C HIS A 23 -9.66 -0.66 4.69
N ASN A 24 -10.02 0.42 5.39
CA ASN A 24 -10.46 1.70 4.81
C ASN A 24 -9.36 2.77 4.83
N ILE A 25 -8.20 2.48 5.43
CA ILE A 25 -7.06 3.40 5.44
C ILE A 25 -6.34 3.28 4.09
N TRP A 26 -6.32 4.37 3.34
CA TRP A 26 -5.52 4.46 2.13
C TRP A 26 -4.05 4.66 2.47
N TRP A 27 -3.22 3.69 2.11
CA TRP A 27 -1.77 3.80 2.22
C TRP A 27 -1.19 4.46 0.97
N HIS A 28 -0.48 5.56 1.17
CA HIS A 28 0.25 6.22 0.09
C HIS A 28 1.55 5.45 -0.18
N ILE A 29 1.80 5.07 -1.43
CA ILE A 29 2.82 4.09 -1.86
C ILE A 29 4.23 4.72 -1.92
N LYS A 30 4.52 5.69 -1.04
CA LYS A 30 5.77 6.46 -1.05
C LYS A 30 7.04 5.60 -0.96
N SER A 31 6.96 4.44 -0.32
CA SER A 31 8.08 3.49 -0.22
C SER A 31 7.85 2.17 -0.95
N GLY A 32 6.60 1.90 -1.38
CA GLY A 32 6.21 0.65 -2.02
C GLY A 32 6.12 -0.57 -1.10
N ASP A 33 6.27 -0.40 0.22
CA ASP A 33 6.25 -1.45 1.26
C ASP A 33 4.85 -2.07 1.50
N ALA A 34 3.81 -1.52 0.88
CA ALA A 34 2.46 -2.04 1.02
C ALA A 34 2.40 -3.48 0.49
N ARG A 35 1.72 -4.36 1.22
CA ARG A 35 1.46 -5.74 0.79
C ARG A 35 0.45 -5.72 -0.35
N PHE A 36 0.89 -6.17 -1.52
CA PHE A 36 0.14 -6.08 -2.78
C PHE A 36 -1.28 -6.64 -2.65
N TRP A 37 -1.43 -7.80 -2.02
CA TRP A 37 -2.73 -8.47 -1.90
C TRP A 37 -3.58 -8.01 -0.72
N TYR A 38 -2.94 -7.62 0.38
CA TYR A 38 -3.60 -7.55 1.69
C TYR A 38 -3.88 -6.11 2.15
N ASP A 39 -3.08 -5.15 1.71
CA ASP A 39 -3.27 -3.75 2.08
C ASP A 39 -4.16 -3.04 1.05
N ASN A 40 -5.00 -2.08 1.48
CA ASN A 40 -5.86 -1.31 0.59
C ASN A 40 -5.11 -0.12 -0.05
N TRP A 41 -4.15 -0.42 -0.91
CA TRP A 41 -3.37 0.61 -1.61
C TRP A 41 -4.06 1.14 -2.88
N THR A 42 -5.08 0.44 -3.39
CA THR A 42 -5.84 0.82 -4.60
C THR A 42 -7.12 1.62 -4.35
N LYS A 43 -7.51 1.78 -3.07
CA LYS A 43 -8.80 2.34 -2.61
C LYS A 43 -10.04 1.53 -3.01
N GLN A 44 -9.88 0.38 -3.65
CA GLN A 44 -10.99 -0.50 -4.00
C GLN A 44 -11.15 -1.67 -3.01
N GLY A 45 -10.39 -1.65 -1.91
CA GLY A 45 -10.29 -2.75 -0.96
C GLY A 45 -9.00 -3.54 -1.18
N ALA A 46 -8.74 -4.51 -0.30
CA ALA A 46 -7.61 -5.41 -0.49
C ALA A 46 -7.85 -6.27 -1.74
N LEU A 47 -6.86 -6.32 -2.64
CA LEU A 47 -6.95 -7.11 -3.88
C LEU A 47 -7.26 -8.58 -3.62
N TYR A 48 -6.89 -9.09 -2.44
CA TYR A 48 -7.29 -10.42 -1.97
C TYR A 48 -8.80 -10.68 -2.07
N TYR A 49 -9.65 -9.68 -1.83
CA TYR A 49 -11.10 -9.81 -1.90
C TYR A 49 -11.68 -9.40 -3.25
N VAL A 50 -11.03 -8.45 -3.93
CA VAL A 50 -11.51 -7.89 -5.20
C VAL A 50 -11.20 -8.82 -6.38
N GLU A 51 -10.02 -9.44 -6.37
CA GLU A 51 -9.59 -10.37 -7.41
C GLU A 51 -9.99 -11.81 -7.03
N GLU A 52 -10.97 -12.35 -7.76
CA GLU A 52 -11.56 -13.66 -7.48
C GLU A 52 -10.61 -14.83 -7.82
N ASP A 53 -9.61 -14.62 -8.69
CA ASP A 53 -8.68 -15.68 -9.07
C ASP A 53 -7.65 -15.96 -7.96
N ARG A 54 -7.74 -17.17 -7.40
CA ARG A 54 -7.00 -17.61 -6.21
C ARG A 54 -5.60 -18.14 -6.53
N ARG A 55 -5.15 -18.04 -7.79
CA ARG A 55 -3.93 -18.69 -8.26
C ARG A 55 -2.69 -17.86 -7.92
N ARG A 56 -2.15 -18.10 -6.72
CA ARG A 56 -0.87 -17.60 -6.15
C ARG A 56 -0.91 -16.18 -5.57
N LYS A 57 -1.48 -16.07 -4.38
CA LYS A 57 -1.32 -14.91 -3.50
C LYS A 57 -0.03 -15.06 -2.70
N GLU A 58 1.09 -14.95 -3.39
CA GLU A 58 2.41 -14.92 -2.75
C GLU A 58 2.57 -13.62 -1.94
N GLU A 59 3.41 -13.67 -0.89
CA GLU A 59 3.74 -12.48 -0.12
C GLU A 59 4.63 -11.58 -0.98
N MET A 60 4.06 -10.48 -1.48
CA MET A 60 4.72 -9.55 -2.38
C MET A 60 4.33 -8.11 -2.04
N GLU A 61 5.27 -7.21 -2.31
CA GLU A 61 5.13 -5.78 -2.05
C GLU A 61 4.82 -5.04 -3.35
N VAL A 62 4.13 -3.91 -3.24
CA VAL A 62 3.76 -3.08 -4.39
C VAL A 62 5.00 -2.61 -5.16
N ARG A 63 6.12 -2.33 -4.49
CA ARG A 63 7.38 -1.93 -5.15
C ARG A 63 7.85 -2.93 -6.21
N ASN A 64 7.50 -4.21 -6.07
CA ASN A 64 7.92 -5.25 -7.02
C ASN A 64 7.27 -5.07 -8.40
N PHE A 65 6.23 -4.23 -8.50
CA PHE A 65 5.51 -3.89 -9.73
C PHE A 65 5.88 -2.51 -10.26
N ILE A 66 6.93 -1.88 -9.71
CA ILE A 66 7.38 -0.55 -10.12
C ILE A 66 8.80 -0.67 -10.67
N VAL A 67 9.00 -0.24 -11.91
CA VAL A 67 10.28 -0.19 -12.62
C VAL A 67 10.51 1.24 -13.08
N GLU A 68 11.66 1.83 -12.73
CA GLU A 68 12.00 3.22 -13.11
C GLU A 68 10.92 4.27 -12.74
N ASN A 69 10.31 4.14 -11.55
CA ASN A 69 9.19 4.97 -11.09
C ASN A 69 7.94 4.92 -11.99
N GLN A 70 7.76 3.81 -12.72
CA GLN A 70 6.56 3.55 -13.51
C GLN A 70 6.00 2.16 -13.17
N TRP A 71 4.69 1.99 -13.34
CA TRP A 71 4.05 0.69 -13.19
C TRP A 71 4.50 -0.25 -14.31
N ASP A 72 4.92 -1.45 -13.92
CA ASP A 72 5.13 -2.56 -14.85
C ASP A 72 3.77 -3.15 -15.23
N LYS A 73 3.18 -2.62 -16.31
CA LYS A 73 1.85 -3.00 -16.80
C LYS A 73 1.77 -4.49 -17.13
N ASP A 74 2.76 -5.02 -17.82
CA ASP A 74 2.77 -6.42 -18.25
C ASP A 74 2.83 -7.34 -17.04
N LYS A 75 3.60 -6.97 -16.02
CA LYS A 75 3.62 -7.69 -14.76
C LYS A 75 2.27 -7.59 -14.04
N LEU A 76 1.64 -6.43 -13.95
CA LEU A 76 0.32 -6.27 -13.31
C LEU A 76 -0.74 -7.18 -13.97
N LEU A 77 -0.81 -7.21 -15.31
CA LEU A 77 -1.75 -8.06 -16.05
C LEU A 77 -1.57 -9.57 -15.81
N ASN A 78 -0.40 -9.99 -15.34
CA ASN A 78 -0.17 -11.39 -14.97
C ASN A 78 -0.74 -11.76 -13.58
N TYR A 79 -1.08 -10.77 -12.76
CA TYR A 79 -1.56 -11.00 -11.38
C TYR A 79 -2.99 -10.51 -11.15
N VAL A 80 -3.39 -9.38 -11.74
CA VAL A 80 -4.72 -8.79 -11.54
C VAL A 80 -5.45 -8.65 -12.88
N SER A 81 -6.77 -8.48 -12.82
CA SER A 81 -7.60 -8.21 -13.98
C SER A 81 -7.13 -6.99 -14.81
N GLU A 82 -7.50 -6.96 -16.09
CA GLU A 82 -7.23 -5.82 -16.97
C GLU A 82 -7.87 -4.54 -16.43
N GLU A 83 -9.11 -4.63 -15.94
CA GLU A 83 -9.82 -3.52 -15.30
C GLU A 83 -9.05 -2.94 -14.11
N MET A 84 -8.58 -3.80 -13.19
CA MET A 84 -7.78 -3.37 -12.04
C MET A 84 -6.44 -2.78 -12.46
N THR A 85 -5.80 -3.34 -13.49
CA THR A 85 -4.55 -2.79 -14.04
C THR A 85 -4.75 -1.36 -14.55
N GLU A 86 -5.81 -1.12 -15.33
CA GLU A 86 -6.14 0.22 -15.83
C GLU A 86 -6.43 1.19 -14.68
N HIS A 87 -7.18 0.75 -13.66
CA HIS A 87 -7.43 1.56 -12.47
C HIS A 87 -6.13 1.95 -11.74
N ILE A 88 -5.22 1.00 -11.53
CA ILE A 88 -3.92 1.25 -10.90
C ILE A 88 -3.12 2.28 -11.71
N MET A 89 -3.01 2.09 -13.03
CA MET A 89 -2.22 2.96 -13.89
C MET A 89 -2.79 4.39 -13.98
N THR A 90 -4.10 4.55 -13.93
CA THR A 90 -4.77 5.86 -14.11
C THR A 90 -4.97 6.63 -12.81
N THR A 91 -5.18 5.92 -11.70
CA THR A 91 -5.60 6.52 -10.43
C THR A 91 -4.46 6.60 -9.41
N ILE A 92 -3.40 5.80 -9.58
CA ILE A 92 -2.33 5.67 -8.61
C ILE A 92 -1.00 6.07 -9.25
N SER A 93 -0.39 7.15 -8.75
CA SER A 93 0.97 7.51 -9.15
C SER A 93 1.99 6.66 -8.37
N PRO A 94 2.91 5.95 -9.05
CA PRO A 94 3.97 5.18 -8.42
C PRO A 94 5.18 6.04 -8.04
N GLU A 95 5.03 7.35 -7.81
CA GLU A 95 6.10 8.24 -7.33
C GLU A 95 6.67 7.74 -5.98
N ILE A 96 7.59 6.78 -6.08
CA ILE A 96 8.49 6.39 -5.01
C ILE A 96 9.46 7.55 -4.91
N SER A 97 9.22 8.44 -3.96
CA SER A 97 10.15 9.52 -3.65
C SER A 97 11.47 8.87 -3.25
N SER A 98 12.42 8.84 -4.18
CA SER A 98 13.81 8.54 -3.91
C SER A 98 14.29 9.64 -2.97
N GLY A 99 14.25 9.35 -1.67
CA GLY A 99 14.51 10.25 -0.54
C GLY A 99 15.19 11.56 -0.90
N ASP A 100 14.40 12.63 -1.01
CA ASP A 100 14.94 13.98 -1.04
C ASP A 100 15.32 14.38 0.39
N TRP A 101 16.48 13.89 0.83
CA TRP A 101 17.27 14.47 1.90
C TRP A 101 18.54 15.06 1.31
N THR A 102 18.42 15.91 0.28
CA THR A 102 19.57 16.72 -0.15
C THR A 102 19.55 18.06 0.58
N ASN A 103 20.28 18.09 1.69
CA ASN A 103 21.09 19.22 2.16
C ASN A 103 20.53 20.65 1.91
N HIS A 104 19.80 21.20 2.88
CA HIS A 104 19.85 22.64 3.12
C HIS A 104 20.86 22.92 4.24
N GLY A 105 22.14 22.89 3.86
CA GLY A 105 23.17 23.67 4.52
C GLY A 105 23.10 25.10 3.98
N GLY A 106 22.88 26.06 4.87
CA GLY A 106 22.94 27.49 4.63
C GLY A 106 23.02 28.21 5.96
#